data_AF-A0A9E5ESH2-F1
#
_entry.id   AF-A0A9E5ESH2-F1
#
_cell.length_a   1.000
_cell.length_b   1.000
_cell.length_c   1.000
_cell.angle_alpha   90.00
_cell.angle_beta   90.00
_cell.angle_gamma   90.00
#
_symmetry.space_group_name_H-M   'P 1'
#
loop_
_entity.id
_entity.type
_entity.pdbx_description
1 polymer ?
#
loop_
_entity_poly.entity_id
_entity_poly.type
_entity_poly.pdbx_seq_one_letter_code
_entity_poly.pdbx_strand_id
1 'polypeptide(L)'
;MKLTFVQMRMELSTLLRNYEQLLLVLVIPLGVLVFFGNVDVLPQGVDLAQLLASVVALAVMSTAMVSLGISTGFERSYHVLKRLGATPLGRDRLVVAKAGSVAVVEAAQCVLLVVVALFMGWSVGDVSWLPLIAAVALGTFAFAGVGLLLAGRLRAEVNLAAQNGLY
;
A
#
# COMPACT_ATOMS: atom_id res chain seq x y z
N MET A 1 15.42 6.78 17.02
CA MET A 1 14.32 5.80 16.86
C MET A 1 12.98 6.31 17.38
N LYS A 2 12.86 6.86 18.60
CA LYS A 2 11.58 7.35 19.16
C LYS A 2 10.79 8.28 18.22
N LEU A 3 11.44 9.25 17.58
CA LEU A 3 10.78 10.22 16.67
C LEU A 3 10.19 9.57 15.40
N THR A 4 10.85 8.54 14.85
CA THR A 4 10.35 7.81 13.67
C THR A 4 9.05 7.06 14.00
N PHE A 5 9.00 6.40 15.16
CA PHE A 5 7.79 5.71 15.63
C PHE A 5 6.64 6.68 15.91
N VAL A 6 6.94 7.86 16.48
CA VAL A 6 5.92 8.89 16.70
C VAL A 6 5.35 9.38 15.37
N GLN A 7 6.20 9.67 14.38
CA GLN A 7 5.73 10.05 13.05
C GLN A 7 4.92 8.93 12.40
N MET A 8 5.43 7.70 12.43
CA MET A 8 4.72 6.54 11.86
C MET A 8 3.33 6.34 12.50
N ARG A 9 3.21 6.52 13.82
CA ARG A 9 1.92 6.48 14.51
C ARG A 9 0.99 7.61 14.06
N MET A 10 1.53 8.80 13.79
CA MET A 10 0.75 9.94 13.29
C MET A 10 0.25 9.69 11.86
N GLU A 11 1.08 9.13 10.97
CA GLU A 11 0.68 8.70 9.62
C GLU A 11 -0.44 7.66 9.69
N LEU A 12 -0.25 6.59 10.47
CA LEU A 12 -1.26 5.55 10.68
C LEU A 12 -2.56 6.11 11.27
N SER A 13 -2.46 6.98 12.28
CA SER A 13 -3.65 7.60 12.87
C SER A 13 -4.38 8.51 11.88
N THR A 14 -3.67 9.16 10.96
CA THR A 14 -4.28 10.02 9.95
C THR A 14 -5.01 9.18 8.92
N LEU A 15 -4.38 8.09 8.46
CA LEU A 15 -5.00 7.11 7.56
C LEU A 15 -6.25 6.48 8.18
N LEU A 16 -6.17 6.03 9.44
CA LEU A 16 -7.32 5.42 10.15
C LEU A 16 -8.48 6.39 10.37
N ARG A 17 -8.22 7.70 10.41
CA ARG A 17 -9.25 8.74 10.53
C ARG A 17 -9.83 9.15 9.17
N ASN A 18 -9.13 8.86 8.08
CA ASN A 18 -9.64 9.04 6.72
C ASN A 18 -10.44 7.81 6.30
N TYR A 19 -11.67 7.72 6.80
CA TYR A 19 -12.56 6.58 6.58
C TYR A 19 -12.83 6.32 5.09
N GLU A 20 -12.89 7.36 4.26
CA GLU A 20 -13.13 7.23 2.83
C GLU A 20 -11.95 6.53 2.13
N GLN A 21 -10.73 7.03 2.36
CA GLN A 21 -9.54 6.40 1.80
C GLN A 21 -9.33 4.99 2.35
N LEU A 22 -9.52 4.80 3.66
CA LEU A 22 -9.39 3.48 4.28
C LEU A 22 -10.40 2.48 3.71
N LEU A 23 -11.64 2.92 3.49
CA LEU A 23 -12.68 2.11 2.87
C LEU A 23 -12.25 1.71 1.47
N LEU A 24 -11.82 2.65 0.61
CA LEU A 24 -11.41 2.33 -0.75
C LEU A 24 -10.22 1.37 -0.80
N VAL A 25 -9.20 1.63 0.02
CA VAL A 25 -7.98 0.82 0.12
C VAL A 25 -8.27 -0.63 0.55
N LEU A 26 -9.28 -0.84 1.40
CA LEU A 26 -9.66 -2.18 1.86
C LEU A 26 -10.71 -2.85 0.95
N VAL A 27 -11.76 -2.12 0.60
CA VAL A 27 -12.93 -2.65 -0.10
C VAL A 27 -12.61 -3.00 -1.53
N ILE A 28 -11.77 -2.24 -2.24
CA ILE A 28 -11.47 -2.53 -3.65
C ILE A 28 -10.75 -3.88 -3.80
N PRO A 29 -9.62 -4.15 -3.11
CA PRO A 29 -8.95 -5.46 -3.23
C PRO A 29 -9.84 -6.62 -2.76
N LEU A 30 -10.56 -6.45 -1.65
CA LEU A 30 -11.47 -7.47 -1.13
C LEU A 30 -12.62 -7.76 -2.11
N GLY A 31 -13.22 -6.71 -2.68
CA GLY A 31 -14.29 -6.81 -3.66
C GLY A 31 -13.83 -7.51 -4.93
N VAL A 32 -12.63 -7.18 -5.43
CA VAL A 32 -12.02 -7.87 -6.58
C VAL A 32 -11.81 -9.35 -6.28
N LEU A 33 -11.23 -9.69 -5.13
CA LEU A 33 -11.01 -11.09 -4.73
C LEU A 33 -12.32 -11.87 -4.63
N VAL A 34 -13.31 -11.33 -3.91
CA VAL A 34 -14.60 -11.99 -3.69
C VAL A 34 -15.36 -12.13 -5.01
N PHE A 35 -15.40 -11.08 -5.83
CA PHE A 35 -16.11 -11.11 -7.09
C PHE A 35 -15.51 -12.14 -8.05
N PHE A 36 -14.21 -12.04 -8.35
CA PHE A 36 -13.58 -12.93 -9.32
C PHE A 36 -13.38 -14.36 -8.80
N GLY A 37 -13.31 -14.56 -7.48
CA GLY A 37 -13.24 -15.91 -6.93
C GLY A 37 -14.58 -16.63 -6.83
N ASN A 38 -15.72 -15.93 -7.02
CA ASN A 38 -17.06 -16.54 -7.06
C ASN A 38 -17.66 -16.60 -8.47
N VAL A 39 -17.12 -15.84 -9.42
CA VAL A 39 -17.65 -15.76 -10.78
C VAL A 39 -16.75 -16.55 -11.72
N ASP A 40 -17.35 -17.44 -12.52
CA ASP A 40 -16.65 -18.25 -13.54
C ASP A 40 -16.34 -17.43 -14.82
N VAL A 41 -15.59 -16.33 -14.63
CA VAL A 41 -15.13 -15.42 -15.69
C VAL A 41 -13.61 -15.46 -15.83
N LEU A 42 -12.93 -16.21 -14.97
CA LEU A 42 -11.49 -16.38 -15.02
C LEU A 42 -11.09 -17.26 -16.23
N PRO A 43 -9.97 -16.95 -16.91
CA PRO A 43 -9.44 -17.80 -17.98
C PRO A 43 -9.20 -19.23 -17.48
N GLN A 44 -9.35 -20.21 -18.38
CA GLN A 44 -9.08 -21.62 -18.05
C GLN A 44 -7.66 -21.78 -17.48
N GLY A 45 -7.57 -22.31 -16.26
CA GLY A 45 -6.30 -22.56 -15.57
C GLY A 45 -5.90 -21.51 -14.52
N VAL A 46 -6.66 -20.43 -14.34
CA VAL A 46 -6.47 -19.51 -13.21
C VAL A 46 -7.23 -20.04 -11.99
N ASP A 47 -6.49 -20.39 -10.95
CA ASP A 47 -7.05 -20.82 -9.68
C ASP A 47 -7.16 -19.66 -8.67
N LEU A 48 -7.81 -19.94 -7.54
CA LEU A 48 -7.97 -18.96 -6.46
C LEU A 48 -6.63 -18.50 -5.85
N ALA A 49 -5.58 -19.32 -5.95
CA ALA A 49 -4.24 -18.97 -5.46
C ALA A 49 -3.58 -17.91 -6.36
N GLN A 50 -3.67 -18.07 -7.68
CA GLN A 50 -3.19 -17.09 -8.65
C GLN A 50 -3.99 -15.78 -8.59
N LEU A 51 -5.30 -15.87 -8.36
CA LEU A 51 -6.14 -14.69 -8.13
C LEU A 51 -5.69 -13.95 -6.86
N LEU A 52 -5.54 -14.66 -5.73
CA LEU A 52 -5.07 -14.07 -4.48
C LEU A 52 -3.70 -13.39 -4.66
N ALA A 53 -2.74 -14.05 -5.31
CA ALA A 53 -1.42 -13.48 -5.57
C ALA A 53 -1.50 -12.18 -6.40
N SER A 54 -2.35 -12.17 -7.44
CA SER A 54 -2.57 -10.99 -8.28
C SER A 54 -3.22 -9.84 -7.50
N VAL A 55 -4.21 -10.13 -6.65
CA VAL A 55 -4.88 -9.12 -5.81
C VAL A 55 -3.94 -8.57 -4.74
N VAL A 56 -3.09 -9.41 -4.14
CA VAL A 56 -2.06 -8.96 -3.18
C VAL A 56 -1.05 -8.04 -3.88
N ALA A 57 -0.57 -8.41 -5.07
CA ALA A 57 0.33 -7.56 -5.85
C ALA A 57 -0.31 -6.21 -6.20
N LEU A 58 -1.58 -6.22 -6.62
CA LEU A 58 -2.37 -5.02 -6.89
C LEU A 58 -2.50 -4.13 -5.66
N ALA A 59 -2.83 -4.72 -4.50
CA ALA A 59 -2.98 -4.01 -3.24
C ALA A 59 -1.68 -3.34 -2.79
N VAL A 60 -0.55 -4.07 -2.87
CA VAL A 60 0.79 -3.55 -2.55
C VAL A 60 1.15 -2.38 -3.47
N MET A 61 1.00 -2.54 -4.79
CA MET A 61 1.30 -1.46 -5.74
C MET A 61 0.41 -0.22 -5.52
N SER A 62 -0.89 -0.41 -5.31
CA SER A 62 -1.86 0.67 -5.08
C SER A 62 -1.57 1.45 -3.78
N THR A 63 -1.13 0.77 -2.73
CA THR A 63 -0.88 1.42 -1.43
C THR A 63 0.53 2.00 -1.33
N ALA A 64 1.57 1.21 -1.64
CA ALA A 64 2.96 1.66 -1.55
C ALA A 64 3.37 2.66 -2.62
N MET A 65 2.89 2.54 -3.86
CA MET A 65 3.23 3.49 -4.91
C MET A 65 2.22 4.63 -4.99
N VAL A 66 0.98 4.29 -5.34
CA VAL A 66 -0.03 5.27 -5.76
C VAL A 66 -0.51 6.11 -4.58
N SER A 67 -1.07 5.47 -3.55
CA SER A 67 -1.64 6.18 -2.40
C SER A 67 -0.58 6.99 -1.65
N LEU A 68 0.58 6.37 -1.36
CA LEU A 68 1.68 7.03 -0.68
C LEU A 68 2.26 8.19 -1.52
N GLY A 69 2.54 7.94 -2.80
CA GLY A 69 3.15 8.91 -3.70
C GLY A 69 2.26 10.12 -3.93
N ILE A 70 0.96 9.90 -4.21
CA ILE A 70 0.00 10.97 -4.43
C ILE A 70 -0.17 11.81 -3.16
N SER A 71 -0.45 11.16 -2.02
CA SER A 71 -0.65 11.86 -0.75
C SER A 71 0.57 12.70 -0.37
N THR A 72 1.77 12.14 -0.47
CA THR A 72 3.02 12.87 -0.16
C THR A 72 3.25 14.04 -1.12
N GLY A 73 2.89 13.89 -2.40
CA GLY A 73 2.96 14.98 -3.38
C GLY A 73 2.07 16.16 -3.00
N PHE A 74 0.85 15.88 -2.52
CA PHE A 74 -0.08 16.91 -2.04
C PHE A 74 0.32 17.51 -0.70
N GLU A 75 0.86 16.72 0.24
CA GLU A 75 1.45 17.25 1.47
C GLU A 75 2.56 18.27 1.19
N ARG A 76 3.35 18.03 0.13
CA ARG A 76 4.37 18.97 -0.33
C ARG A 76 3.76 20.25 -0.86
N SER A 77 2.72 20.17 -1.70
CA SER A 77 2.04 21.38 -2.23
C SER A 77 1.33 22.17 -1.14
N TYR A 78 0.78 21.50 -0.13
CA TYR A 78 0.15 22.14 1.04
C TYR A 78 1.15 22.62 2.09
N HIS A 79 2.45 22.56 1.80
CA HIS A 79 3.52 22.97 2.70
C HIS A 79 3.56 22.24 4.05
N VAL A 80 2.92 21.08 4.16
CA VAL A 80 2.97 20.22 5.36
C VAL A 80 4.42 19.81 5.61
N LEU A 81 5.14 19.42 4.56
CA LEU A 81 6.56 19.05 4.65
C LEU A 81 7.45 20.21 5.12
N LYS A 82 7.09 21.46 4.82
CA LYS A 82 7.80 22.66 5.31
C LYS A 82 7.59 22.84 6.81
N ARG A 83 6.39 22.57 7.32
CA ARG A 83 6.08 22.61 8.76
C ARG A 83 6.79 21.48 9.51
N LEU A 84 6.78 20.26 8.95
CA LEU A 84 7.53 19.13 9.51
C LEU A 84 9.04 19.38 9.49
N GLY A 85 9.55 20.13 8.50
CA GLY A 85 10.94 20.55 8.43
C GLY A 85 11.40 21.48 9.57
N ALA A 86 10.47 22.16 10.25
CA ALA A 86 10.78 22.95 11.45
C ALA A 86 10.89 22.11 12.73
N THR A 87 10.62 20.80 12.64
CA THR A 87 10.71 19.85 13.75
C THR A 87 12.03 19.06 13.69
N PRO A 88 12.49 18.43 14.79
CA PRO A 88 13.72 17.63 14.81
C PRO A 88 13.60 16.26 14.10
N LEU A 89 12.57 16.06 13.26
CA LEU A 89 12.32 14.79 12.58
C LEU A 89 13.41 14.46 11.55
N GLY A 90 13.74 15.40 10.67
CA GLY A 90 14.65 15.18 9.54
C GLY A 90 14.02 14.40 8.38
N ARG A 91 14.63 14.48 7.20
CA ARG A 91 14.10 13.91 5.94
C ARG A 91 14.09 12.37 5.95
N ASP A 92 15.20 11.76 6.36
CA ASP A 92 15.36 10.32 6.32
C ASP A 92 14.36 9.61 7.24
N ARG A 93 14.09 10.19 8.42
CA ARG A 93 13.12 9.63 9.37
C ARG A 93 11.69 9.77 8.87
N LEU A 94 11.37 10.83 8.13
CA LEU A 94 10.06 10.99 7.50
C LEU A 94 9.84 9.90 6.43
N VAL A 95 10.82 9.68 5.56
CA VAL A 95 10.77 8.65 4.52
C VAL A 95 10.58 7.27 5.14
N VAL A 96 11.39 6.92 6.15
CA VAL A 96 11.28 5.64 6.86
C VAL A 96 9.93 5.51 7.58
N ALA A 97 9.44 6.58 8.20
CA ALA A 97 8.15 6.56 8.89
C ALA A 97 6.98 6.34 7.93
N LYS A 98 6.99 7.01 6.76
CA LYS A 98 5.96 6.85 5.73
C LYS A 98 5.99 5.45 5.12
N ALA A 99 7.16 4.97 4.68
CA ALA A 99 7.30 3.61 4.16
C ALA A 99 6.91 2.54 5.21
N GLY A 100 7.32 2.73 6.47
CA GLY A 100 6.92 1.85 7.57
C GLY A 100 5.42 1.86 7.85
N SER A 101 4.76 3.03 7.77
CA SER A 101 3.31 3.12 7.95
C SER A 101 2.55 2.36 6.86
N VAL A 102 3.00 2.44 5.61
CA VAL A 102 2.45 1.67 4.50
C VAL A 102 2.64 0.17 4.72
N ALA A 103 3.84 -0.27 5.09
CA ALA A 103 4.10 -1.68 5.35
C ALA A 103 3.17 -2.28 6.43
N VAL A 104 2.79 -1.48 7.43
CA VAL A 104 1.81 -1.91 8.45
C VAL A 104 0.40 -2.03 7.86
N VAL A 105 -0.02 -1.08 7.01
CA VAL A 105 -1.33 -1.14 6.33
C VAL A 105 -1.40 -2.34 5.40
N GLU A 106 -0.35 -2.57 4.61
CA GLU A 106 -0.26 -3.71 3.70
C GLU A 106 -0.25 -5.04 4.45
N ALA A 107 0.45 -5.13 5.59
CA ALA A 107 0.40 -6.32 6.42
C ALA A 107 -1.03 -6.63 6.88
N ALA A 108 -1.79 -5.61 7.30
CA ALA A 108 -3.19 -5.78 7.65
C ALA A 108 -4.05 -6.18 6.44
N GLN A 109 -3.84 -5.57 5.27
CA GLN A 109 -4.51 -5.95 4.02
C GLN A 109 -4.23 -7.39 3.61
N CYS A 110 -2.96 -7.81 3.65
CA CYS A 110 -2.57 -9.17 3.31
C CYS A 110 -3.23 -10.18 4.24
N VAL A 111 -3.28 -9.92 5.55
CA VAL A 111 -3.99 -10.76 6.51
C VAL A 111 -5.47 -10.86 6.15
N LEU A 112 -6.13 -9.72 5.86
CA LEU A 112 -7.55 -9.72 5.48
C LEU A 112 -7.81 -10.49 4.18
N LEU A 113 -6.98 -10.32 3.16
CA LEU A 113 -7.09 -11.02 1.89
C LEU A 113 -6.90 -12.53 2.06
N VAL A 114 -5.90 -12.96 2.84
CA VAL A 114 -5.67 -14.36 3.15
C VAL A 114 -6.86 -14.95 3.90
N VAL A 115 -7.37 -14.26 4.92
CA VAL A 115 -8.55 -14.72 5.69
C VAL A 115 -9.76 -14.91 4.77
N VAL A 116 -10.03 -13.95 3.88
CA VAL A 116 -11.13 -14.05 2.92
C VAL A 116 -10.92 -15.20 1.93
N ALA A 117 -9.71 -15.37 1.40
CA ALA A 117 -9.40 -16.48 0.52
C ALA A 117 -9.62 -17.85 1.19
N LEU A 118 -9.24 -17.99 2.46
CA LEU A 118 -9.50 -19.20 3.25
C LEU A 118 -11.01 -19.50 3.35
N PHE A 119 -11.84 -18.47 3.58
CA PHE A 119 -13.30 -18.64 3.59
C PHE A 119 -13.88 -19.04 2.23
N MET A 120 -13.21 -18.66 1.14
CA MET A 120 -13.58 -19.01 -0.23
C MET A 120 -13.11 -20.41 -0.64
N GLY A 121 -12.47 -21.16 0.27
CA GLY A 121 -11.99 -22.52 0.02
C GLY A 121 -10.54 -22.60 -0.47
N TRP A 122 -9.79 -21.50 -0.43
CA TRP A 122 -8.35 -21.55 -0.68
C TRP A 122 -7.66 -22.36 0.43
N SER A 123 -6.73 -23.22 0.03
CA SER A 123 -5.91 -23.99 0.97
C SER A 123 -4.51 -23.39 1.05
N VAL A 124 -3.92 -23.41 2.24
CA VAL A 124 -2.53 -22.95 2.49
C VAL A 124 -1.48 -23.92 1.91
N GLY A 125 -1.90 -25.04 1.30
CA GLY A 125 -1.02 -26.11 0.84
C GLY A 125 0.05 -25.61 -0.13
N ASP A 126 1.31 -25.87 0.21
CA ASP A 126 2.54 -25.50 -0.51
C ASP A 126 2.91 -24.01 -0.59
N VAL A 127 2.23 -23.15 0.18
CA VAL A 127 2.62 -21.72 0.25
C VAL A 127 3.93 -21.57 1.02
N SER A 128 4.96 -21.15 0.29
CA SER A 128 6.22 -20.72 0.89
C SER A 128 6.07 -19.31 1.46
N TRP A 129 5.71 -19.22 2.75
CA TRP A 129 5.46 -17.94 3.43
C TRP A 129 6.68 -17.01 3.46
N LEU A 130 7.88 -17.56 3.60
CA LEU A 130 9.10 -16.77 3.67
C LEU A 130 9.37 -15.96 2.37
N PRO A 131 9.41 -16.59 1.17
CA PRO A 131 9.55 -15.83 -0.07
C PRO A 131 8.36 -14.91 -0.35
N LEU A 132 7.14 -15.26 0.07
CA LEU A 132 5.98 -14.38 -0.04
C LEU A 132 6.19 -13.08 0.77
N ILE A 133 6.54 -13.20 2.05
CA ILE A 133 6.79 -12.05 2.92
C ILE A 133 7.98 -11.22 2.39
N ALA A 134 9.03 -11.88 1.92
CA ALA A 134 10.18 -11.21 1.33
C ALA A 134 9.80 -10.46 0.04
N ALA A 135 9.00 -11.07 -0.83
CA ALA A 135 8.53 -10.45 -2.07
C ALA A 135 7.62 -9.26 -1.79
N VAL A 136 6.68 -9.38 -0.83
CA VAL A 136 5.84 -8.26 -0.40
C VAL A 136 6.71 -7.15 0.15
N ALA A 137 7.59 -7.42 1.11
CA ALA A 137 8.45 -6.39 1.70
C ALA A 137 9.34 -5.70 0.66
N LEU A 138 9.99 -6.45 -0.24
CA LEU A 138 10.80 -5.89 -1.32
C LEU A 138 9.95 -5.05 -2.28
N GLY A 139 8.77 -5.55 -2.65
CA GLY A 139 7.79 -4.84 -3.46
C GLY A 139 7.38 -3.52 -2.82
N THR A 140 6.96 -3.55 -1.56
CA THR A 140 6.59 -2.37 -0.76
C THR A 140 7.68 -1.31 -0.80
N PHE A 141 8.93 -1.67 -0.48
CA PHE A 141 10.00 -0.67 -0.42
C PHE A 141 10.41 -0.17 -1.81
N ALA A 142 10.36 -1.01 -2.85
CA ALA A 142 10.62 -0.59 -4.22
C ALA A 142 9.54 0.38 -4.71
N PHE A 143 8.27 0.02 -4.56
CA PHE A 143 7.12 0.84 -4.94
C PHE A 143 7.01 2.12 -4.13
N ALA A 144 7.27 2.07 -2.82
CA ALA A 144 7.36 3.26 -1.97
C ALA A 144 8.50 4.18 -2.41
N GLY A 145 9.65 3.61 -2.80
CA GLY A 145 10.76 4.36 -3.38
C GLY A 145 10.36 5.12 -4.63
N VAL A 146 9.69 4.46 -5.59
CA VAL A 146 9.16 5.10 -6.81
C VAL A 146 8.13 6.17 -6.46
N GLY A 147 7.16 5.85 -5.60
CA GLY A 147 6.12 6.73 -5.11
C GLY A 147 6.67 8.03 -4.54
N LEU A 148 7.60 7.91 -3.60
CA LEU A 148 8.24 9.05 -2.92
C LEU A 148 9.21 9.82 -3.83
N LEU A 149 9.89 9.15 -4.77
CA LEU A 149 10.78 9.81 -5.73
C LEU A 149 10.00 10.74 -6.66
N LEU A 150 8.86 10.29 -7.18
CA LEU A 150 7.98 11.11 -8.01
C LEU A 150 7.35 12.24 -7.18
N ALA A 151 6.88 11.93 -5.97
CA ALA A 151 6.33 12.92 -5.03
C ALA A 151 7.36 14.01 -4.65
N GLY A 152 8.64 13.66 -4.62
CA GLY A 152 9.73 14.59 -4.32
C GLY A 152 10.12 15.50 -5.49
N ARG A 153 9.87 15.10 -6.75
CA ARG A 153 10.34 15.82 -7.94
C ARG A 153 9.25 16.52 -8.75
N LEU A 154 8.05 15.96 -8.82
CA LEU A 154 6.97 16.47 -9.68
C LEU A 154 6.04 17.41 -8.93
N ARG A 155 5.35 18.33 -9.62
CA ARG A 155 4.23 19.10 -9.05
C ARG A 155 3.10 18.14 -8.64
N ALA A 156 2.26 18.51 -7.68
CA ALA A 156 1.27 17.59 -7.12
C ALA A 156 0.31 17.04 -8.19
N GLU A 157 -0.14 17.87 -9.14
CA GLU A 157 -1.04 17.43 -10.21
C GLU A 157 -0.34 16.50 -11.20
N VAL A 158 0.92 16.80 -11.55
CA VAL A 158 1.73 15.96 -12.47
C VAL A 158 2.11 14.64 -11.80
N ASN A 159 2.41 14.66 -10.51
CA ASN A 159 2.63 13.46 -9.71
C ASN A 159 1.37 12.60 -9.69
N LEU A 160 0.19 13.19 -9.47
CA LEU A 160 -1.07 12.45 -9.54
C LEU A 160 -1.26 11.77 -10.90
N ALA A 161 -1.01 12.48 -12.01
CA ALA A 161 -1.10 11.89 -13.34
C ALA A 161 -0.05 10.77 -13.56
N ALA A 162 1.19 10.99 -13.13
CA ALA A 162 2.27 10.02 -13.30
C ALA A 162 2.04 8.74 -12.47
N GLN A 163 1.60 8.86 -11.21
CA GLN A 163 1.33 7.70 -10.35
C GLN A 163 0.21 6.84 -10.91
N ASN A 164 -0.89 7.47 -11.34
CA ASN A 164 -2.01 6.74 -11.95
C ASN A 164 -1.69 6.20 -13.35
N GLY A 165 -0.80 6.85 -14.10
CA GLY A 165 -0.37 6.37 -15.42
C GLY A 165 0.64 5.21 -15.36
N LEU A 166 1.36 5.06 -14.24
CA LEU A 166 2.26 3.93 -13.97
C LEU A 166 1.53 2.74 -13.35
N TYR A 167 0.37 2.97 -12.75
CA TYR A 167 -0.51 1.97 -12.17
C TYR A 167 -1.33 1.28 -13.26
#